data_AF-A0A352RGR8-F1
#
_entry.id   AF-A0A352RGR8-F1
#
_cell.length_a   1.000
_cell.length_b   1.000
_cell.length_c   1.000
_cell.angle_alpha   90.00
_cell.angle_beta   90.00
_cell.angle_gamma   90.00
#
_symmetry.space_group_name_H-M   'P 1'
#
loop_
_entity.id
_entity.type
_entity.pdbx_description
1 polymer ?
#
loop_
_entity_poly.entity_id
_entity_poly.type
_entity_poly.pdbx_seq_one_letter_code
_entity_poly.pdbx_strand_id
1 'polypeptide(L)' 'MAFTTKLLINGESVDGAGESLAVQNPSTGSTICEVAEATAEQVEAAVRAAREA' A
#
# COMPACT_ATOMS: atom_id res chain seq x y z
N MET A 1 -4.35 -8.09 -16.23
CA MET A 1 -3.69 -6.84 -15.77
C MET A 1 -3.20 -7.09 -14.36
N ALA A 2 -1.93 -6.83 -14.07
CA ALA A 2 -1.39 -6.88 -12.72
C ALA A 2 -1.26 -5.43 -12.21
N PHE A 3 -1.93 -5.12 -11.11
CA PHE A 3 -1.77 -3.82 -10.43
C PHE A 3 -0.61 -3.93 -9.43
N THR A 4 0.23 -2.90 -9.34
CA THR A 4 1.23 -2.82 -8.28
C THR A 4 0.53 -2.43 -6.98
N THR A 5 0.58 -3.31 -5.98
CA THR A 5 -0.10 -3.14 -4.69
C THR A 5 0.87 -2.98 -3.52
N LYS A 6 2.19 -2.98 -3.78
CA LYS A 6 3.21 -2.74 -2.77
C LYS A 6 3.23 -1.27 -2.35
N LEU A 7 3.51 -1.03 -1.08
CA LEU A 7 3.74 0.30 -0.52
C LEU A 7 5.10 0.82 -1.00
N LEU A 8 5.20 2.12 -1.24
CA LEU A 8 6.47 2.77 -1.56
C LEU A 8 6.98 3.51 -0.32
N ILE A 9 8.02 2.96 0.32
CA ILE A 9 8.60 3.53 1.54
C ILE A 9 10.09 3.73 1.27
N ASN A 10 10.59 4.96 1.45
CA ASN A 10 12.00 5.31 1.21
C ASN A 10 12.52 4.95 -0.20
N GLY A 11 11.66 5.02 -1.23
CA GLY A 11 12.01 4.63 -2.59
C GLY A 11 12.03 3.12 -2.86
N GLU A 12 11.69 2.29 -1.88
CA GLU A 12 11.63 0.84 -1.98
C GLU A 12 10.20 0.32 -1.99
N SER A 13 9.97 -0.77 -2.73
CA SER A 13 8.67 -1.45 -2.77
C SER A 13 8.55 -2.45 -1.61
N VAL A 14 7.73 -2.11 -0.63
CA VAL A 14 7.53 -2.87 0.61
C VAL A 14 6.12 -3.48 0.61
N ASP A 15 5.99 -4.74 1.01
CA ASP A 15 4.68 -5.36 1.20
C ASP A 15 3.99 -4.75 2.44
N GLY A 16 2.72 -4.37 2.32
CA GLY A 16 1.93 -3.93 3.48
C GLY A 16 1.78 -5.08 4.48
N ALA A 17 1.88 -4.76 5.77
CA ALA A 17 1.77 -5.74 6.85
C ALA A 17 0.43 -5.64 7.63
N GLY A 18 -0.47 -4.76 7.21
CA GLY A 18 -1.83 -4.61 7.73
C GLY A 18 -2.86 -5.50 7.02
N GLU A 19 -4.14 -5.20 7.25
CA GLU A 19 -5.25 -5.92 6.61
C GLU A 19 -5.29 -5.68 5.10
N SER A 20 -5.68 -6.70 4.32
CA SER A 20 -5.88 -6.55 2.87
C SER A 20 -7.17 -5.81 2.57
N LEU A 21 -7.05 -4.65 1.93
CA LEU A 21 -8.17 -3.86 1.45
C LEU A 21 -8.49 -4.22 -0.01
N ALA A 22 -9.72 -4.67 -0.27
CA ALA A 22 -10.22 -4.94 -1.62
C ALA A 22 -10.59 -3.64 -2.35
N VAL A 23 -9.93 -3.37 -3.47
CA VAL A 23 -10.23 -2.22 -4.34
C VAL A 23 -11.27 -2.65 -5.38
N GLN A 24 -12.37 -1.92 -5.45
CA GLN A 24 -13.49 -2.21 -6.36
C GLN A 24 -13.57 -1.23 -7.52
N ASN A 25 -13.99 -1.72 -8.68
CA ASN A 25 -14.32 -0.87 -9.82
C ASN A 25 -15.65 -0.16 -9.58
N PRO A 26 -15.71 1.19 -9.56
CA PRO A 26 -16.94 1.92 -9.28
C PRO A 26 -18.04 1.74 -10.33
N SER A 27 -17.71 1.30 -11.56
CA SER A 27 -18.72 1.08 -12.61
C SER A 27 -19.34 -0.31 -12.60
N THR A 28 -18.65 -1.33 -12.06
CA THR A 28 -19.09 -2.73 -12.09
C THR A 28 -19.24 -3.37 -10.70
N GLY A 29 -18.70 -2.75 -9.65
CA GLY A 29 -18.63 -3.31 -8.30
C GLY A 29 -17.67 -4.50 -8.16
N SER A 30 -16.92 -4.84 -9.21
CA SER A 30 -16.01 -6.00 -9.19
C SER A 30 -14.67 -5.62 -8.55
N THR A 31 -14.09 -6.53 -7.75
CA THR A 31 -12.75 -6.35 -7.18
C THR A 31 -11.68 -6.38 -8.28
N ILE A 32 -10.81 -5.37 -8.30
CA ILE A 32 -9.72 -5.24 -9.28
C ILE A 32 -8.35 -5.64 -8.71
N CYS A 33 -8.13 -5.42 -7.42
CA CYS A 33 -6.94 -5.86 -6.69
C CYS A 33 -7.17 -5.81 -5.17
N GLU A 34 -6.24 -6.39 -4.43
CA GLU A 34 -6.17 -6.29 -2.97
C GLU A 34 -4.86 -5.61 -2.59
N VAL A 35 -4.94 -4.60 -1.73
CA VAL A 35 -3.79 -3.83 -1.24
C VAL A 35 -3.68 -4.07 0.26
N ALA A 36 -2.56 -4.63 0.71
CA ALA A 36 -2.29 -4.74 2.13
C ALA A 36 -2.03 -3.35 2.72
N GLU A 37 -2.76 -3.01 3.79
CA GLU A 37 -2.59 -1.73 4.48
C GLU A 37 -1.23 -1.62 5.16
N ALA A 38 -0.81 -0.38 5.44
CA ALA A 38 0.39 -0.11 6.21
C ALA A 38 0.12 -0.29 7.71
N THR A 39 1.03 -0.93 8.43
CA THR A 39 0.99 -0.88 9.90
C THR A 39 1.49 0.48 10.42
N ALA A 40 1.26 0.77 11.69
CA ALA A 40 1.75 2.00 12.32
C ALA A 40 3.28 2.15 12.18
N GLU A 41 4.03 1.06 12.30
CA GLU A 41 5.48 1.02 12.14
C GLU A 41 5.90 1.36 10.71
N GLN A 42 5.17 0.87 9.71
CA GLN A 42 5.43 1.19 8.30
C GLN A 42 5.13 2.66 7.99
N VAL A 43 4.07 3.21 8.59
CA VAL A 43 3.77 4.64 8.52
C VAL A 43 4.89 5.46 9.14
N GLU A 44 5.38 5.08 10.32
CA GLU A 44 6.47 5.77 11.01
C GLU A 44 7.79 5.70 10.21
N ALA A 45 8.08 4.55 9.61
CA ALA A 45 9.23 4.38 8.71
C ALA A 45 9.15 5.31 7.48
N ALA A 46 7.95 5.46 6.89
CA ALA A 46 7.73 6.37 5.78
C ALA A 46 7.90 7.84 6.19
N VAL A 47 7.39 8.24 7.36
CA VAL A 47 7.56 9.59 7.91
C VAL A 47 9.04 9.89 8.19
N ARG A 48 9.78 8.95 8.79
CA ARG A 48 11.20 9.11 9.05
C ARG A 48 11.99 9.27 7.75
N ALA A 49 11.76 8.40 6.78
CA ALA A 49 12.42 8.47 5.48
C ALA A 49 12.15 9.81 4.76
N ALA A 50 10.91 10.29 4.79
CA ALA A 50 10.55 11.58 4.20
C ALA A 50 11.21 12.78 4.91
N ARG A 51 11.56 12.65 6.20
CA ARG A 51 12.28 13.68 6.96
C ARG A 51 13.78 13.71 6.67
N GLU A 52 14.36 12.57 6.32
CA GLU A 52 15.80 12.40 6.08
C GLU A 52 16.22 12.74 4.64
N ALA A 53 15.26 12.88 3.72
CA ALA A 53 15.45 13.25 2.31
C ALA A 53 15.48 14.77 2.09
#